data_AF-A0A8T1VU58-F1
#
_entry.id   AF-A0A8T1VU58-F1
#
_cell.length_a   1.000
_cell.length_b   1.000
_cell.length_c   1.000
_cell.angle_alpha   90.00
_cell.angle_beta   90.00
_cell.angle_gamma   90.00
#
_symmetry.space_group_name_H-M   'P 1'
#
loop_
_entity.id
_entity.type
_entity.pdbx_description
1 polymer ?
#
loop_
_entity_poly.entity_id
_entity_poly.type
_entity_poly.pdbx_seq_one_letter_code
_entity_poly.pdbx_strand_id
1 'polypeptide(L)'
;MGGWREQERCTRLYSRLSHNEGTKAWIQQLSASVRRSWQQLSDKFAKEFCRSTESPVERYLRLKQEARETPRTFLWRLNAAAVKANVDYRTAPGCRRHLNQFLKNLRDRELQLSLQGRLYLSTDEMEDTLRQVEEMERGMRRKPANDIQLGNVAQ
;
A
#
# COMPACT_ATOMS: atom_id res chain seq x y z
N MET A 1 -18.65 23.68 -8.70
CA MET A 1 -17.99 22.77 -7.73
C MET A 1 -17.97 23.47 -6.37
N GLY A 2 -18.96 23.22 -5.51
CA GLY A 2 -19.10 23.88 -4.22
C GLY A 2 -18.06 23.38 -3.22
N GLY A 3 -17.10 24.22 -2.88
CA GLY A 3 -16.14 23.92 -1.82
C GLY A 3 -16.81 23.96 -0.44
N TRP A 4 -16.46 23.02 0.43
CA TRP A 4 -16.89 23.03 1.83
C TRP A 4 -16.48 24.34 2.52
N ARG A 5 -17.39 24.92 3.30
CA ARG A 5 -17.10 26.09 4.14
C ARG A 5 -16.05 25.73 5.19
N GLU A 6 -15.18 26.67 5.57
CA GLU A 6 -14.08 26.41 6.50
C GLU A 6 -14.55 25.75 7.80
N GLN A 7 -15.67 26.22 8.33
CA GLN A 7 -16.27 25.68 9.56
C GLN A 7 -16.64 24.19 9.44
N GLU A 8 -17.14 23.75 8.28
CA GLU A 8 -17.52 22.36 8.04
C GLU A 8 -16.29 21.44 8.03
N ARG A 9 -15.14 21.95 7.56
CA ARG A 9 -13.86 21.22 7.58
C ARG A 9 -13.32 21.08 9.00
N CYS A 10 -13.34 22.16 9.78
CA CYS A 10 -12.95 22.16 11.19
C CYS A 10 -13.79 21.18 12.01
N THR A 11 -15.12 21.21 11.86
CA THR A 11 -16.03 20.30 12.57
C THR A 11 -15.77 18.84 12.20
N ARG A 12 -15.58 18.53 10.92
CA ARG A 12 -15.29 17.16 10.48
C ARG A 12 -13.98 16.63 11.06
N LEU A 13 -12.92 17.44 11.04
CA LEU A 13 -11.64 17.05 11.64
C LEU A 13 -11.79 16.82 13.15
N TYR A 14 -12.50 17.72 13.84
CA TYR A 14 -12.79 17.55 15.26
C TYR A 14 -13.52 16.23 15.55
N SER A 15 -14.59 15.91 14.82
CA SER A 15 -15.35 14.67 15.02
C SER A 15 -14.50 13.41 14.80
N ARG A 16 -13.55 13.43 13.85
CA ARG A 16 -12.64 12.31 13.61
C ARG A 16 -11.64 12.12 14.75
N LEU A 17 -11.19 13.22 15.34
CA LEU A 17 -10.20 13.24 16.40
C LEU A 17 -10.81 13.12 17.80
N SER A 18 -12.11 13.34 17.96
CA SER A 18 -12.80 13.20 19.26
C SER A 18 -12.96 11.75 19.73
N HIS A 19 -12.64 10.75 18.88
CA HIS A 19 -12.68 9.33 19.25
C HIS A 19 -11.50 8.88 20.12
N ASN A 20 -10.44 9.68 20.23
CA ASN A 20 -9.28 9.42 21.08
C ASN A 20 -9.11 10.60 22.06
N GLU A 21 -9.01 10.30 23.36
CA GLU A 21 -8.97 11.34 24.40
C GLU A 21 -7.73 12.24 24.30
N GLY A 22 -6.59 11.71 23.84
CA GLY A 22 -5.37 12.49 23.60
C GLY A 22 -5.53 13.50 22.46
N THR A 23 -6.07 13.06 21.31
CA THR A 23 -6.31 13.97 20.17
C THR A 23 -7.43 14.96 20.45
N LYS A 24 -8.44 14.57 21.25
CA LYS A 24 -9.51 15.45 21.72
C LYS A 24 -8.98 16.55 22.64
N ALA A 25 -8.18 16.19 23.65
CA ALA A 25 -7.53 17.14 24.54
C ALA A 25 -6.60 18.10 23.77
N TRP A 26 -5.86 17.58 22.77
CA TRP A 26 -5.01 18.39 21.91
C TRP A 26 -5.78 19.46 21.13
N ILE A 27 -6.97 19.15 20.58
CA ILE A 27 -7.78 20.19 19.93
C ILE A 27 -8.33 21.17 20.96
N GLN A 28 -8.82 20.68 22.10
CA GLN A 28 -9.47 21.52 23.10
C GLN A 28 -8.54 22.57 23.71
N GLN A 29 -7.25 22.26 23.87
CA GLN A 29 -6.27 23.23 24.36
C GLN A 29 -5.90 24.31 23.33
N LEU A 30 -6.27 24.15 22.05
CA LEU A 30 -6.06 25.20 21.04
C LEU A 30 -7.03 26.38 21.25
N SER A 31 -6.54 27.59 20.98
CA SER A 31 -7.35 28.80 21.02
C SER A 31 -8.56 28.71 20.08
N ALA A 32 -9.63 29.44 20.42
CA ALA A 32 -10.84 29.46 19.59
C ALA A 32 -10.57 29.97 18.17
N SER A 33 -9.61 30.88 17.98
CA SER A 33 -9.20 31.38 16.66
C SER A 33 -8.62 30.27 15.79
N VAL A 34 -7.71 29.46 16.34
CA VAL A 34 -7.10 28.32 15.66
C VAL A 34 -8.16 27.26 15.34
N ARG A 35 -9.05 26.95 16.28
CA ARG A 35 -10.10 25.92 16.07
C ARG A 35 -11.13 26.28 15.00
N ARG A 36 -11.31 27.57 14.68
CA ARG A 36 -12.27 28.06 13.68
C ARG A 36 -11.64 28.28 12.30
N SER A 37 -10.32 28.48 12.23
CA SER A 37 -9.61 28.60 10.97
C SER A 37 -9.13 27.24 10.47
N TRP A 38 -9.64 26.81 9.31
CA TRP A 38 -9.23 25.53 8.71
C TRP A 38 -7.71 25.51 8.46
N GLN A 39 -7.17 26.60 7.90
CA GLN A 39 -5.74 26.72 7.60
C GLN A 39 -4.87 26.56 8.85
N GLN A 40 -5.18 27.29 9.93
CA GLN A 40 -4.38 27.22 11.16
C GLN A 40 -4.51 25.85 11.86
N LEU A 41 -5.72 25.29 11.87
CA LEU A 41 -5.98 23.98 12.47
C LEU A 41 -5.27 22.86 11.69
N SER A 42 -5.35 22.86 10.35
CA SER A 42 -4.71 21.85 9.50
C SER A 42 -3.19 21.90 9.59
N ASP A 43 -2.61 23.10 9.64
CA ASP A 43 -1.15 23.28 9.74
C ASP A 43 -0.62 22.75 11.07
N LYS A 44 -1.31 23.04 12.18
CA LYS A 44 -0.96 22.49 13.50
C LYS A 44 -1.17 20.98 13.55
N PHE A 45 -2.27 20.47 12.98
CA PHE A 45 -2.52 19.03 12.90
C PHE A 45 -1.41 18.30 12.15
N ALA A 46 -1.02 18.82 10.98
CA ALA A 46 0.05 18.24 10.18
C ALA A 46 1.39 18.25 10.93
N LYS A 47 1.69 19.34 11.64
CA LYS A 47 2.89 19.46 12.47
C LYS A 47 2.87 18.58 13.72
N GLU A 48 1.72 18.24 14.27
CA GLU A 48 1.65 17.41 15.47
C GLU A 48 1.64 15.92 15.12
N PHE A 49 0.75 15.53 14.21
CA PHE A 49 0.43 14.12 13.96
C PHE A 49 0.93 13.61 12.61
N CYS A 50 1.25 14.49 11.67
CA CYS A 50 1.74 14.10 10.34
C CYS A 50 3.25 14.26 10.19
N ARG A 51 4.00 14.44 11.30
CA ARG A 51 5.47 14.40 11.31
C ARG A 51 5.97 12.98 11.01
N SER A 52 5.90 12.59 9.75
CA SER A 52 6.88 11.67 9.22
C SER A 52 8.12 12.52 8.94
N THR A 53 9.16 12.37 9.76
CA THR A 53 10.50 12.92 9.48
C THR A 53 11.16 12.24 8.28
N GLU A 54 10.56 11.14 7.83
CA GLU A 54 11.02 10.32 6.73
C GLU A 54 10.73 11.00 5.39
N SER A 55 11.79 11.25 4.63
CA SER A 55 11.71 11.74 3.27
C SER A 55 10.96 10.73 2.36
N PRO A 56 10.39 11.19 1.22
CA PRO A 56 9.79 10.29 0.24
C PRO A 56 10.70 9.14 -0.19
N VAL A 57 12.00 9.42 -0.34
CA VAL A 57 13.03 8.43 -0.72
C VAL A 57 13.23 7.39 0.38
N GLU A 58 13.37 7.81 1.64
CA GLU A 58 13.51 6.88 2.77
C GLU A 58 12.27 6.00 2.90
N ARG A 59 11.07 6.58 2.75
CA ARG A 59 9.82 5.82 2.77
C ARG A 59 9.80 4.75 1.69
N TYR A 60 10.16 5.10 0.45
CA TYR A 60 10.29 4.15 -0.66
C TYR A 60 11.27 3.01 -0.34
N LEU A 61 12.45 3.34 0.21
CA LEU A 61 13.49 2.35 0.53
C LEU A 61 13.13 1.43 1.70
N ARG A 62 12.23 1.86 2.60
CA ARG A 62 11.79 1.06 3.76
C ARG A 62 10.52 0.24 3.53
N LEU A 63 9.85 0.39 2.39
CA LEU A 63 8.61 -0.34 2.12
C LEU A 63 8.83 -1.86 2.17
N LYS A 64 7.96 -2.53 2.94
CA LYS A 64 7.82 -3.98 3.04
C LYS A 64 6.41 -4.38 2.74
N GLN A 65 6.20 -5.56 2.13
CA GLN A 65 4.86 -6.09 1.91
C GLN A 65 4.15 -6.25 3.27
N GLU A 66 2.93 -5.74 3.36
CA GLU A 66 2.13 -5.80 4.60
C GLU A 66 1.45 -7.15 4.77
N ALA A 67 1.00 -7.47 5.99
CA ALA A 67 0.57 -8.82 6.31
C ALA A 67 -0.67 -9.30 5.55
N ARG A 68 -1.55 -8.37 5.18
CA ARG A 68 -2.81 -8.61 4.46
C ARG A 68 -2.75 -8.22 2.99
N GLU A 69 -1.59 -7.78 2.53
CA GLU A 69 -1.38 -7.26 1.19
C GLU A 69 -0.98 -8.40 0.24
N THR A 70 -1.61 -8.50 -0.93
CA THR A 70 -1.14 -9.41 -1.98
C THR A 70 0.14 -8.88 -2.61
N PRO A 71 1.00 -9.74 -3.17
CA PRO A 71 2.20 -9.30 -3.90
C PRO A 71 1.89 -8.23 -4.96
N ARG A 72 0.76 -8.34 -5.66
CA ARG A 72 0.35 -7.37 -6.69
C ARG A 72 -0.01 -6.02 -6.09
N THR A 73 -0.79 -6.00 -5.00
CA THR A 73 -1.10 -4.74 -4.29
C THR A 73 0.14 -4.09 -3.68
N PHE A 74 1.13 -4.89 -3.26
CA PHE A 74 2.42 -4.38 -2.80
C PHE A 74 3.20 -3.70 -3.93
N LEU A 75 3.23 -4.30 -5.13
CA LEU A 75 3.87 -3.70 -6.31
C LEU A 75 3.27 -2.33 -6.62
N TRP A 76 1.94 -2.21 -6.61
CA TRP A 76 1.26 -0.92 -6.83
C TRP A 76 1.63 0.14 -5.81
N ARG A 77 1.69 -0.23 -4.52
CA ARG A 77 2.09 0.68 -3.44
C ARG A 77 3.56 1.10 -3.57
N LEU A 78 4.44 0.18 -3.96
CA LEU A 78 5.85 0.45 -4.21
C LEU A 78 6.03 1.40 -5.41
N ASN A 79 5.30 1.18 -6.51
CA ASN A 79 5.30 2.06 -7.69
C ASN A 79 4.86 3.49 -7.31
N ALA A 80 3.77 3.62 -6.54
CA ALA A 80 3.28 4.91 -6.07
C ALA A 80 4.32 5.64 -5.19
N ALA A 81 5.03 4.90 -4.32
CA ALA A 81 6.09 5.47 -3.51
C ALA A 81 7.30 5.90 -4.34
N ALA A 82 7.68 5.15 -5.37
CA ALA A 82 8.75 5.52 -6.30
C ALA A 82 8.42 6.80 -7.06
N VAL A 83 7.18 6.96 -7.56
CA VAL A 83 6.72 8.21 -8.18
C VAL A 83 6.83 9.38 -7.21
N LYS A 84 6.37 9.21 -5.96
CA LYS A 84 6.46 10.25 -4.92
C LYS A 84 7.91 10.59 -4.55
N ALA A 85 8.80 9.62 -4.64
CA ALA A 85 10.23 9.77 -4.37
C ALA A 85 11.03 10.26 -5.59
N ASN A 86 10.38 10.51 -6.73
CA ASN A 86 11.02 10.85 -8.00
C ASN A 86 12.09 9.83 -8.42
N VAL A 87 11.85 8.55 -8.15
CA VAL A 87 12.70 7.44 -8.58
C VAL A 87 12.35 7.12 -10.03
N ASP A 88 13.31 7.30 -10.93
CA ASP A 88 13.16 6.83 -12.31
C ASP A 88 13.33 5.31 -12.37
N TYR A 89 12.21 4.61 -12.53
CA TYR A 89 12.16 3.17 -12.76
C TYR A 89 11.72 2.80 -14.19
N ARG A 90 11.65 3.78 -15.11
CA ARG A 90 11.25 3.54 -16.51
C ARG A 90 12.44 3.17 -17.39
N THR A 91 13.65 3.51 -16.98
CA THR A 91 14.89 3.04 -17.64
C THR A 91 15.22 1.61 -17.24
N ALA A 92 15.87 0.82 -18.10
CA ALA A 92 16.21 -0.57 -17.79
C ALA A 92 17.02 -0.74 -16.47
N PRO A 93 18.04 0.09 -16.15
CA PRO A 93 18.72 0.02 -14.86
C PRO A 93 17.84 0.46 -13.69
N GLY A 94 16.94 1.43 -13.91
CA GLY A 94 15.96 1.90 -12.94
C GLY A 94 14.96 0.80 -12.59
N CYS A 95 14.33 0.21 -13.61
CA CYS A 95 13.39 -0.90 -13.51
C CYS A 95 14.01 -2.08 -12.75
N ARG A 96 15.22 -2.50 -13.13
CA ARG A 96 15.92 -3.59 -12.42
C ARG A 96 16.13 -3.29 -10.94
N ARG A 97 16.60 -2.09 -10.59
CA ARG A 97 16.76 -1.69 -9.18
C ARG A 97 15.43 -1.67 -8.43
N HIS A 98 14.39 -1.17 -9.08
CA HIS A 98 13.05 -1.06 -8.51
C HIS A 98 12.41 -2.43 -8.26
N LEU A 99 12.48 -3.34 -9.23
CA LEU A 99 11.98 -4.71 -9.08
C LEU A 99 12.82 -5.52 -8.08
N ASN A 100 14.13 -5.28 -7.98
CA ASN A 100 14.94 -5.86 -6.91
C ASN A 100 14.50 -5.39 -5.52
N GLN A 101 14.11 -4.11 -5.39
CA GLN A 101 13.54 -3.58 -4.14
C GLN A 101 12.19 -4.27 -3.82
N PHE A 102 11.34 -4.51 -4.82
CA PHE A 102 10.12 -5.29 -4.66
C PHE A 102 10.43 -6.70 -4.14
N LEU A 103 11.26 -7.46 -4.87
CA LEU A 103 11.59 -8.85 -4.55
C LEU A 103 12.22 -9.00 -3.17
N LYS A 104 13.13 -8.10 -2.78
CA LYS A 104 13.77 -8.10 -1.45
C LYS A 104 12.76 -7.99 -0.30
N ASN A 105 11.62 -7.36 -0.54
CA ASN A 105 10.66 -6.96 0.47
C ASN A 105 9.32 -7.73 0.39
N LEU A 106 9.27 -8.77 -0.45
CA LEU A 106 8.20 -9.76 -0.44
C LEU A 106 8.24 -10.60 0.83
N ARG A 107 7.05 -10.99 1.33
CA ARG A 107 6.92 -11.90 2.48
C ARG A 107 6.98 -13.37 2.06
N ASP A 108 6.43 -13.69 0.89
CA ASP A 108 6.44 -15.04 0.35
C ASP A 108 7.80 -15.36 -0.27
N ARG A 109 8.55 -16.24 0.39
CA ARG A 109 9.90 -16.59 -0.02
C ARG A 109 9.94 -17.51 -1.23
N GLU A 110 8.95 -18.38 -1.39
CA GLU A 110 8.87 -19.29 -2.54
C GLU A 110 8.53 -18.50 -3.81
N LEU A 111 7.54 -17.61 -3.72
CA LEU A 111 7.20 -16.69 -4.79
C LEU A 111 8.40 -15.81 -5.14
N GLN A 112 9.08 -15.23 -4.14
CA GLN A 112 10.28 -14.41 -4.37
C GLN A 112 11.33 -15.15 -5.20
N LEU A 113 11.66 -16.39 -4.84
CA LEU A 113 12.65 -17.20 -5.55
C LEU A 113 12.21 -17.50 -6.99
N SER A 114 10.92 -17.83 -7.19
CA SER A 114 10.37 -18.08 -8.53
C SER A 114 10.47 -16.86 -9.45
N LEU A 115 10.26 -15.65 -8.90
CA LEU A 115 10.32 -14.41 -9.65
C LEU A 115 11.78 -13.97 -9.92
N GLN A 116 12.72 -14.22 -9.00
CA GLN A 116 14.13 -13.86 -9.16
C GLN A 116 14.82 -14.54 -10.35
N GLY A 117 14.34 -15.71 -10.78
CA GLY A 117 14.89 -16.45 -11.93
C GLY A 117 14.53 -15.86 -13.29
N ARG A 118 13.74 -14.78 -13.36
CA ARG A 118 13.24 -14.20 -14.61
C ARG A 118 13.71 -12.75 -14.76
N LEU A 119 14.01 -12.35 -16.00
CA LEU A 119 14.27 -10.95 -16.33
C LEU A 119 12.93 -10.28 -16.67
N TYR A 120 12.70 -9.12 -16.07
CA TYR A 120 11.56 -8.24 -16.36
C TYR A 120 12.08 -6.93 -16.93
N LEU A 121 11.50 -6.49 -18.03
CA LEU A 121 11.84 -5.24 -18.71
C LEU A 121 11.00 -4.07 -18.22
N SER A 122 9.88 -4.35 -17.56
CA SER A 122 8.96 -3.36 -17.03
C SER A 122 8.27 -3.83 -15.75
N THR A 123 7.68 -2.88 -15.03
CA THR A 123 6.78 -3.17 -13.90
C THR A 123 5.47 -3.83 -14.34
N ASP A 124 5.06 -3.60 -15.59
CA ASP A 124 3.82 -4.15 -16.13
C ASP A 124 3.97 -5.66 -16.39
N GLU A 125 5.12 -6.10 -16.91
CA GLU A 125 5.44 -7.52 -17.09
C GLU A 125 5.47 -8.28 -15.74
N MET A 126 6.01 -7.64 -14.69
CA MET A 126 5.98 -8.18 -13.34
C MET A 126 4.53 -8.28 -12.84
N GLU A 127 3.72 -7.24 -13.03
CA GLU A 127 2.31 -7.24 -12.62
C GLU A 127 1.52 -8.36 -13.31
N ASP A 128 1.70 -8.54 -14.62
CA ASP A 128 1.01 -9.60 -15.37
C ASP A 128 1.40 -10.99 -14.87
N THR A 129 2.68 -11.19 -14.53
CA THR A 129 3.14 -12.45 -13.91
C THR A 129 2.47 -12.67 -12.56
N LEU A 130 2.40 -11.64 -11.71
CA LEU A 130 1.74 -11.73 -10.41
C LEU A 130 0.24 -12.02 -10.57
N ARG A 131 -0.42 -11.43 -11.58
CA ARG A 131 -1.82 -11.70 -11.89
C ARG A 131 -2.04 -13.18 -12.24
N GLN A 132 -1.17 -13.76 -13.07
CA GLN A 132 -1.24 -15.18 -13.43
C GLN A 132 -1.06 -16.10 -12.22
N VAL A 133 -0.14 -15.77 -11.31
CA VAL A 133 0.06 -16.51 -10.05
C VAL A 133 -1.21 -16.48 -9.19
N GLU A 134 -1.78 -15.30 -8.97
CA GLU A 134 -3.01 -15.14 -8.20
C GLU A 134 -4.20 -15.91 -8.83
N GLU A 135 -4.29 -15.93 -10.16
CA GLU A 135 -5.31 -16.70 -10.89
C GLU A 135 -5.12 -18.21 -10.74
N MET A 136 -3.89 -18.70 -10.85
CA MET A 136 -3.56 -20.11 -10.66
C MET A 136 -3.89 -20.58 -9.24
N GLU A 137 -3.53 -19.80 -8.21
CA GLU A 137 -3.86 -20.10 -6.81
C GLU A 137 -5.36 -20.14 -6.56
N ARG A 138 -6.11 -19.21 -7.15
CA ARG A 138 -7.59 -19.20 -7.08
C ARG A 138 -8.18 -20.41 -7.79
N GLY A 139 -7.61 -20.83 -8.92
CA GLY A 139 -8.01 -22.03 -9.66
C GLY A 139 -7.76 -23.31 -8.87
N MET A 140 -6.59 -23.44 -8.23
CA MET A 140 -6.25 -24.57 -7.36
C MET A 140 -7.18 -24.67 -6.15
N ARG A 141 -7.52 -23.53 -5.52
CA ARG A 141 -8.49 -23.50 -4.41
C ARG A 141 -9.92 -23.89 -4.81
N ARG A 142 -10.24 -23.83 -6.11
CA ARG A 142 -11.59 -24.13 -6.63
C ARG A 142 -11.76 -25.56 -7.14
N LYS A 143 -10.70 -26.37 -7.26
CA LYS A 143 -10.84 -27.79 -7.63
C LYS A 143 -11.34 -28.59 -6.43
N PRO A 144 -12.53 -29.23 -6.49
CA PRO A 144 -12.94 -30.21 -5.48
C PRO A 144 -12.06 -31.46 -5.60
N ALA A 145 -11.71 -32.05 -4.46
CA ALA A 145 -10.81 -33.21 -4.32
C ALA A 145 -11.41 -34.56 -4.79
N ASN A 146 -12.42 -34.56 -5.66
CA ASN A 146 -13.11 -35.78 -6.07
C ASN A 146 -12.90 -36.01 -7.57
N ASP A 147 -11.76 -36.62 -7.91
CA ASP A 147 -11.57 -37.41 -9.12
C ASP A 147 -10.43 -38.41 -8.86
N ILE A 148 -10.69 -39.42 -8.02
CA ILE A 148 -10.00 -40.71 -8.10
C ILE A 148 -11.07 -41.75 -8.46
N GLN A 149 -10.78 -42.46 -9.54
CA GLN A 149 -11.70 -43.10 -10.46
C GLN A 149 -12.51 -44.27 -9.90
N LEU A 150 -13.71 -44.34 -10.47
CA LEU A 150 -14.54 -45.52 -10.69
C LEU A 150 -13.74 -46.78 -11.08
N GLY A 151 -14.18 -47.93 -10.58
CA GLY A 151 -14.15 -49.18 -11.34
C GLY A 151 -13.43 -50.36 -10.70
N ASN A 152 -13.96 -50.91 -9.61
CA ASN A 152 -13.84 -52.36 -9.38
C ASN A 152 -15.16 -53.02 -9.79
N VAL A 153 -15.14 -53.53 -11.02
CA VAL A 153 -16.16 -54.37 -11.63
C VAL A 153 -16.17 -55.71 -10.90
N ALA A 154 -17.38 -56.23 -10.67
CA ALA A 154 -17.63 -57.53 -10.08
C ALA A 154 -16.95 -58.68 -10.85
N GLN A 155 -16.37 -59.62 -10.10
CA GLN A 155 -16.57 -61.06 -10.24
C GLN A 155 -16.10 -61.77 -8.97
#